data_AF-A0A6V8PCJ5-F1
#
_entry.id   AF-A0A6V8PCJ5-F1
#
_cell.length_a   1.000
_cell.length_b   1.000
_cell.length_c   1.000
_cell.angle_alpha   90.00
_cell.angle_beta   90.00
_cell.angle_gamma   90.00
#
_symmetry.space_group_name_H-M   'P 1'
#
loop_
_entity.id
_entity.type
_entity.pdbx_description
1 polymer ?
#
loop_
_entity_poly.entity_id
_entity_poly.type
_entity_poly.pdbx_seq_one_letter_code
_entity_poly.pdbx_strand_id
1 'polypeptide(L)' 'MRTTYCSLVDQYLPKYLEDDVSSVRKEQIKEHLSSCPDCRGDYKRLKFVLSHLSQVEEYCS' A
#
# COMPACT_ATOMS: atom_id res chain seq x y z
N MET A 1 -10.43 -6.83 -10.91
CA MET A 1 -9.83 -6.79 -12.26
C MET A 1 -8.57 -5.97 -12.16
N ARG A 2 -7.41 -6.59 -12.36
CA ARG A 2 -6.11 -5.90 -12.34
C ARG A 2 -5.91 -5.06 -13.60
N THR A 3 -5.27 -3.92 -13.45
CA THR A 3 -4.88 -3.00 -14.53
C THR A 3 -3.39 -2.67 -14.40
N THR A 4 -2.82 -1.96 -15.38
CA THR A 4 -1.44 -1.44 -15.32
C THR A 4 -1.21 -0.51 -14.12
N TYR A 5 -2.27 0.15 -13.64
CA TYR A 5 -2.21 1.01 -12.46
C TYR A 5 -2.06 0.22 -11.15
N CYS A 6 -2.46 -1.06 -11.11
CA CYS A 6 -2.27 -1.92 -9.94
C CYS A 6 -0.80 -2.08 -9.57
N SER A 7 0.08 -2.25 -10.57
CA SER A 7 1.52 -2.38 -10.35
C SER A 7 2.16 -1.11 -9.76
N LEU A 8 1.60 0.06 -10.06
CA LEU A 8 2.00 1.32 -9.43
C LEU A 8 1.51 1.38 -7.99
N VAL A 9 0.24 1.05 -7.76
CA VAL A 9 -0.35 1.04 -6.41
C VAL A 9 0.43 0.10 -5.50
N ASP A 10 0.71 -1.13 -5.93
CA ASP A 10 1.45 -2.12 -5.14
C ASP A 10 2.83 -1.61 -4.69
N GLN A 11 3.55 -0.87 -5.53
CA GLN A 11 4.84 -0.24 -5.18
C GLN A 11 4.70 0.88 -4.15
N TYR A 12 3.57 1.58 -4.15
CA TYR A 12 3.30 2.68 -3.22
C TYR A 12 2.53 2.25 -1.97
N LEU A 13 2.00 1.03 -1.90
CA LEU A 13 1.24 0.54 -0.74
C LEU A 13 2.02 0.60 0.60
N PRO A 14 3.31 0.23 0.68
CA PRO A 14 4.09 0.36 1.91
C PRO A 14 4.17 1.83 2.37
N LYS A 15 4.60 2.72 1.47
CA LYS A 15 4.70 4.16 1.73
C LYS A 15 3.35 4.78 2.08
N TYR A 16 2.27 4.30 1.46
CA TYR A 16 0.91 4.71 1.76
C TYR A 16 0.46 4.31 3.16
N LEU A 17 0.94 3.18 3.69
CA LEU A 17 0.69 2.76 5.07
C LEU A 17 1.51 3.57 6.08
N GLU A 18 2.71 4.00 5.69
CA GLU A 18 3.60 4.85 6.48
C GLU A 18 3.27 6.34 6.37
N ASP A 19 2.21 6.70 5.63
CA ASP A 19 1.80 8.07 5.33
C ASP A 19 2.85 8.90 4.53
N ASP A 20 3.91 8.25 4.02
CA ASP A 20 5.05 8.80 3.24
C ASP A 20 4.72 8.92 1.73
N VAL A 21 3.56 9.50 1.43
CA VAL A 21 3.16 9.81 0.05
C VAL A 21 2.42 11.14 0.02
N SER A 22 2.57 11.87 -1.09
CA SER A 22 1.89 13.15 -1.27
C SER A 22 0.37 13.00 -1.19
N SER A 23 -0.32 14.06 -0.75
CA SER A 23 -1.78 14.11 -0.63
C SER A 23 -2.48 13.73 -1.94
N VAL A 24 -2.00 14.25 -3.07
CA VAL A 24 -2.51 13.92 -4.42
C VAL A 24 -2.42 12.42 -4.68
N ARG A 25 -1.27 11.80 -4.38
CA ARG A 25 -1.07 10.36 -4.62
C ARG A 25 -1.91 9.52 -3.67
N LYS A 26 -2.08 9.94 -2.41
CA LYS A 26 -2.97 9.27 -1.44
C LYS A 26 -4.40 9.20 -1.95
N GLU A 27 -4.89 10.27 -2.55
CA GLU A 27 -6.24 10.33 -3.11
C GLU A 27 -6.40 9.38 -4.30
N GLN A 28 -5.43 9.36 -5.22
CA GLN A 28 -5.42 8.43 -6.36
C GLN A 28 -5.36 6.96 -5.92
N ILE A 29 -4.52 6.63 -4.93
CA ILE A 29 -4.44 5.28 -4.37
C ILE A 29 -5.77 4.91 -3.70
N LYS A 30 -6.36 5.81 -2.92
CA LYS A 30 -7.65 5.60 -2.25
C LYS A 30 -8.78 5.33 -3.24
N GLU A 31 -8.84 6.09 -4.34
CA GLU A 31 -9.80 5.88 -5.42
C GLU A 31 -9.60 4.49 -6.07
N HIS A 32 -8.34 4.11 -6.34
CA HIS A 32 -8.04 2.79 -6.88
C HIS A 32 -8.41 1.65 -5.92
N LEU A 33 -8.12 1.76 -4.63
CA LEU A 33 -8.50 0.76 -3.63
C LEU A 33 -10.03 0.63 -3.48
N SER A 34 -10.78 1.69 -3.80
CA SER A 34 -12.24 1.67 -3.79
C SER A 34 -12.82 0.94 -5.01
N SER A 35 -12.18 1.06 -6.17
CA SER A 35 -12.61 0.47 -7.44
C SER A 35 -11.99 -0.91 -7.74
N CYS A 36 -10.82 -1.21 -7.18
CA CYS A 36 -10.05 -2.43 -7.44
C CYS A 36 -10.07 -3.38 -6.21
N PRO A 37 -10.84 -4.48 -6.26
CA PRO A 37 -10.90 -5.44 -5.15
C PRO A 37 -9.58 -6.19 -4.92
N ASP A 38 -8.77 -6.36 -5.97
CA ASP A 38 -7.48 -7.06 -5.90
C ASP A 38 -6.48 -6.26 -5.06
N CYS A 39 -6.23 -4.99 -5.43
CA CYS A 39 -5.34 -4.10 -4.67
C CYS A 39 -5.86 -3.82 -3.26
N ARG A 40 -7.18 -3.77 -3.05
CA ARG A 40 -7.76 -3.70 -1.71
C ARG A 40 -7.43 -4.92 -0.85
N GLY A 41 -7.39 -6.11 -1.46
CA GLY A 41 -6.93 -7.33 -0.81
C GLY A 41 -5.45 -7.28 -0.47
N ASP A 42 -4.62 -6.84 -1.42
CA ASP A 42 -3.17 -6.65 -1.23
C ASP A 42 -2.88 -5.65 -0.10
N TYR A 43 -3.56 -4.49 -0.08
CA TYR A 43 -3.46 -3.50 1.00
C TYR A 43 -3.80 -4.09 2.38
N LYS A 44 -4.88 -4.86 2.49
CA LYS A 44 -5.26 -5.50 3.77
C LYS A 44 -4.21 -6.51 4.23
N ARG A 45 -3.68 -7.33 3.31
CA ARG A 45 -2.61 -8.29 3.60
C ARG A 45 -1.35 -7.57 4.05
N LEU A 46 -0.93 -6.55 3.32
CA LEU A 46 0.27 -5.78 3.66
C LEU A 46 0.12 -5.08 5.01
N LYS A 47 -1.03 -4.44 5.27
CA LYS A 47 -1.34 -3.82 6.56
C LYS A 47 -1.27 -4.84 7.71
N PHE A 48 -1.83 -6.03 7.50
CA PHE A 48 -1.76 -7.12 8.48
C PHE A 48 -0.32 -7.58 8.71
N VAL A 49 0.46 -7.80 7.65
CA VAL A 49 1.87 -8.20 7.77
C VAL A 49 2.68 -7.13 8.49
N LEU A 50 2.59 -5.86 8.07
CA LEU A 50 3.33 -4.76 8.70
C LEU A 50 2.94 -4.54 10.16
N SER A 51 1.67 -4.70 10.54
CA SER A 51 1.28 -4.59 11.95
C SER A 51 1.89 -5.68 12.84
N HIS A 52 2.35 -6.79 12.24
CA HIS A 52 3.04 -7.89 12.94
C HIS A 52 4.57 -7.83 12.77
N LEU A 53 5.07 -7.05 11.81
CA LEU A 53 6.50 -6.83 11.52
C LEU A 53 7.09 -5.61 12.23
N SER A 54 6.37 -4.92 13.11
CA SER A 54 6.84 -3.80 13.95
C SER A 54 8.04 -4.14 14.87
N GLN A 55 8.70 -5.27 14.67
CA GLN A 55 9.90 -5.73 15.35
C GLN A 55 11.20 -5.54 14.51
N VAL A 56 11.15 -5.02 13.28
CA VAL A 56 12.31 -5.14 12.34
C VAL A 56 12.83 -3.81 11.75
N GLU A 57 12.67 -2.67 12.44
CA GLU A 57 13.24 -1.38 11.97
C GLU A 57 14.69 -1.10 12.41
N GLU A 58 15.37 -2.07 13.03
CA GLU A 58 16.76 -1.90 13.51
C GLU A 58 17.74 -2.91 12.85
N TYR A 59 17.59 -3.27 11.57
CA TYR A 59 18.55 -4.22 10.97
C TYR A 59 18.81 -4.08 9.45
N CYS A 60 18.85 -2.85 8.94
CA CYS A 60 19.58 -2.56 7.70
C CYS A 60 20.41 -1.29 7.91
N SER A 61 21.53 -1.45 8.63
CA SER A 61 22.73 -0.60 8.55
C SER A 61 23.74 -1.23 7.61
#